data_AF-A0A957Z3J6-F1
#
_entry.id   AF-A0A957Z3J6-F1
#
_cell.length_a   1.000
_cell.length_b   1.000
_cell.length_c   1.000
_cell.angle_alpha   90.00
_cell.angle_beta   90.00
_cell.angle_gamma   90.00
#
_symmetry.space_group_name_H-M   'P 1'
#
loop_
_entity.id
_entity.type
_entity.pdbx_description
1 polymer ?
#
loop_
_entity_poly.entity_id
_entity_poly.type
_entity_poly.pdbx_seq_one_letter_code
_entity_poly.pdbx_strand_id
1 'polypeptide(L)'
;MDLSTSIHLHSQRHGRARSKALPRLPLLLPILLIVLAGLLLTGCGRKELPIATVVASPTAAPVETPSPDVATMPAATSVAESLTPIQVTVVLTDALGPSDVVASAAVDVSAMVTQTPVAVEETIDCALESDLDLAGYPNLEAEMGCALGSALTGAVGFNEFGPGPDYTKFMVWLSWEGNIYVLLPDGTWEAFPDTWTEEMPTFACNPLGGEPTSPPLPRRGFGKLWCENATIRDAMGTIEVEERLCQHAVTQEFETGRVIGCFEDATIRYYKLFNNQTWEAVVQP
;
A
#
# COMPACT_ATOMS: atom_id res chain seq x y z
N MET A 1 -10.22 40.65 60.67
CA MET A 1 -11.04 39.44 60.44
C MET A 1 -10.23 38.58 59.51
N ASP A 2 -9.36 37.77 60.10
CA ASP A 2 -8.38 36.92 59.42
C ASP A 2 -9.00 35.54 59.15
N LEU A 3 -8.87 35.04 57.92
CA LEU A 3 -9.10 33.64 57.58
C LEU A 3 -7.85 33.11 56.88
N SER A 4 -7.03 32.46 57.70
CA SER A 4 -5.82 31.73 57.34
C SER A 4 -6.21 30.33 56.84
N THR A 5 -6.01 30.05 55.56
CA THR A 5 -6.27 28.72 54.97
C THR A 5 -5.02 27.86 55.15
N SER A 6 -5.13 26.89 56.07
CA SER A 6 -4.06 25.96 56.43
C SER A 6 -4.03 24.77 55.46
N ILE A 7 -2.84 24.49 54.92
CA ILE A 7 -2.51 23.36 54.05
C ILE A 7 -2.49 22.08 54.89
N HIS A 8 -3.28 21.07 54.53
CA HIS A 8 -3.26 19.74 55.15
C HIS A 8 -2.67 18.71 54.18
N LEU A 9 -1.39 18.40 54.38
CA LEU A 9 -0.66 17.30 53.76
C LEU A 9 -1.21 15.97 54.31
N HIS A 10 -1.90 15.20 53.47
CA HIS A 10 -2.34 13.84 53.80
C HIS A 10 -1.29 12.82 53.32
N SER A 11 -0.54 12.30 54.28
CA SER A 11 0.42 11.21 54.17
C SER A 11 -0.29 9.90 53.77
N GLN A 12 -0.16 9.46 52.51
CA GLN A 12 -0.58 8.11 52.12
C GLN A 12 0.42 7.05 52.60
N ARG A 13 -0.07 6.15 53.47
CA ARG A 13 0.63 4.98 53.96
C ARG A 13 0.65 3.87 52.90
N HIS A 14 1.82 3.26 52.72
CA HIS A 14 2.04 2.05 51.94
C HIS A 14 1.11 0.90 52.32
N GLY A 15 0.25 0.48 51.38
CA GLY A 15 -0.49 -0.78 51.42
C GLY A 15 0.32 -1.91 50.78
N ARG A 16 0.80 -2.84 51.61
CA ARG A 16 1.51 -4.06 51.20
C ARG A 16 0.49 -5.03 50.57
N ALA A 17 0.51 -5.20 49.25
CA ALA A 17 -0.33 -6.17 48.56
C ALA A 17 0.07 -7.60 48.94
N ARG A 18 -0.88 -8.34 49.53
CA ARG A 18 -0.77 -9.78 49.81
C ARG A 18 -0.88 -10.54 48.49
N SER A 19 0.20 -11.22 48.10
CA SER A 19 0.20 -12.25 47.06
C SER A 19 -0.75 -13.39 47.42
N LYS A 20 -1.85 -13.53 46.67
CA LYS A 20 -2.74 -14.70 46.75
C LYS A 20 -2.08 -15.84 45.97
N ALA A 21 -1.84 -16.96 46.65
CA ALA A 21 -1.34 -18.19 46.04
C ALA A 21 -2.39 -18.77 45.08
N LEU A 22 -2.00 -19.05 43.83
CA LEU A 22 -2.82 -19.79 42.87
C LEU A 22 -2.97 -21.26 43.32
N PRO A 23 -4.16 -21.86 43.18
CA PRO A 23 -4.36 -23.28 43.48
C PRO A 23 -3.65 -24.16 42.43
N ARG A 24 -2.91 -25.16 42.91
CA ARG A 24 -2.26 -26.17 42.08
C ARG A 24 -3.32 -26.99 41.34
N LEU A 25 -3.36 -26.84 40.01
CA LEU A 25 -4.21 -27.64 39.12
C LEU A 25 -3.71 -29.11 39.13
N PRO A 26 -4.60 -30.11 39.29
CA PRO A 26 -4.18 -31.51 39.39
C PRO A 26 -3.63 -32.04 38.06
N LEU A 27 -2.46 -32.69 38.15
CA LEU A 27 -1.63 -33.29 37.09
C LEU A 27 -2.31 -34.39 36.24
N LEU A 28 -3.63 -34.56 36.33
CA LEU A 28 -4.39 -35.61 35.63
C LEU A 28 -4.95 -35.14 34.28
N LEU A 29 -5.15 -33.82 34.10
CA LEU A 29 -5.66 -33.24 32.85
C LEU A 29 -4.71 -33.43 31.63
N PRO A 30 -3.37 -33.27 31.74
CA PRO A 30 -2.49 -33.45 30.57
C PRO A 30 -2.37 -34.92 30.14
N ILE A 31 -2.54 -35.88 31.05
CA ILE A 31 -2.45 -37.31 30.73
C ILE A 31 -3.68 -37.76 29.92
N LEU A 32 -4.87 -37.23 30.23
CA LEU A 32 -6.10 -37.53 29.49
C LEU A 32 -6.05 -37.02 28.04
N LEU A 33 -5.46 -35.84 27.82
CA LEU A 33 -5.28 -35.25 26.48
C LEU A 33 -4.30 -36.05 25.61
N ILE A 34 -3.23 -36.60 26.19
CA ILE A 34 -2.26 -37.44 25.47
C ILE A 34 -2.89 -38.77 25.05
N VAL A 35 -3.73 -39.38 25.90
CA VAL A 35 -4.45 -40.62 25.55
C VAL A 35 -5.48 -40.36 24.45
N LEU A 36 -6.17 -39.21 24.45
CA LEU A 36 -7.12 -38.84 23.40
C LEU A 36 -6.43 -38.60 22.05
N ALA A 37 -5.25 -37.99 22.05
CA ALA A 37 -4.45 -37.76 20.84
C ALA A 37 -3.90 -39.07 20.24
N GLY A 38 -3.56 -40.06 21.09
CA GLY A 38 -3.09 -41.36 20.64
C GLY A 38 -4.14 -42.20 19.90
N LEU A 39 -5.43 -42.07 20.27
CA LEU A 39 -6.52 -42.81 19.63
C LEU A 39 -6.89 -42.30 18.23
N LEU A 40 -6.47 -41.08 17.85
CA LEU A 40 -6.73 -40.52 16.52
C LEU A 40 -5.67 -40.90 15.47
N LEU A 41 -4.57 -41.55 15.88
CA LEU A 41 -3.44 -41.88 14.99
C LEU A 41 -3.39 -43.35 14.50
N THR A 42 -4.35 -44.21 14.88
CA THR A 42 -4.43 -45.62 14.42
C THR A 42 -5.45 -45.87 13.31
N GLY A 43 -5.75 -44.84 12.50
CA GLY A 43 -6.80 -44.88 11.46
C GLY A 43 -6.32 -44.89 10.00
N CYS A 44 -5.15 -45.48 9.67
CA CYS A 44 -4.76 -45.69 8.26
C CYS A 44 -5.11 -47.11 7.79
N GLY A 45 -6.38 -47.31 7.46
CA GLY A 45 -6.82 -48.47 6.69
C GLY A 45 -6.44 -48.33 5.21
N ARG A 46 -5.48 -49.14 4.77
CA ARG A 46 -5.08 -49.33 3.37
C ARG A 46 -6.25 -49.96 2.60
N LYS A 47 -7.01 -49.15 1.85
CA LYS A 47 -7.95 -49.67 0.85
C LYS A 47 -7.20 -49.90 -0.45
N GLU A 48 -7.00 -51.16 -0.82
CA GLU A 48 -6.65 -51.57 -2.17
C GLU A 48 -7.76 -51.10 -3.13
N LEU A 49 -7.39 -50.24 -4.09
CA LEU A 49 -8.25 -49.87 -5.21
C LEU A 49 -8.00 -50.86 -6.36
N PRO A 50 -9.04 -51.29 -7.08
CA PRO A 50 -8.91 -52.23 -8.17
C PRO A 50 -8.17 -51.61 -9.36
N ILE A 51 -7.34 -52.42 -9.98
CA ILE A 51 -6.63 -52.15 -11.23
C ILE A 51 -7.66 -51.76 -12.30
N ALA A 52 -7.58 -50.52 -12.79
CA ALA A 52 -8.33 -50.07 -13.94
C ALA A 52 -7.73 -50.69 -15.20
N THR A 53 -8.52 -51.53 -15.87
CA THR A 53 -8.25 -52.08 -17.19
C THR A 53 -8.07 -50.93 -18.20
N VAL A 54 -6.90 -50.86 -18.82
CA VAL A 54 -6.62 -49.92 -19.92
C VAL A 54 -7.45 -50.35 -21.14
N VAL A 55 -8.50 -49.60 -21.43
CA VAL A 55 -9.24 -49.69 -22.71
C VAL A 55 -8.54 -48.73 -23.68
N ALA A 56 -8.02 -49.29 -24.78
CA ALA A 56 -7.41 -48.52 -25.86
C ALA A 56 -8.45 -47.59 -26.51
N SER A 57 -8.13 -46.29 -26.56
CA SER A 57 -8.91 -45.26 -27.23
C SER A 57 -8.63 -45.29 -28.74
N PRO A 58 -9.64 -45.17 -29.63
CA PRO A 58 -9.43 -45.17 -31.07
C PRO A 58 -8.79 -43.86 -31.54
N THR A 59 -7.74 -44.01 -32.36
CA THR A 59 -7.04 -42.97 -33.12
C THR A 59 -8.01 -42.05 -33.86
N ALA A 60 -8.04 -40.77 -33.48
CA ALA A 60 -8.70 -39.72 -34.25
C ALA A 60 -7.80 -39.29 -35.43
N ALA A 61 -8.42 -39.16 -36.60
CA ALA A 61 -7.82 -38.70 -37.85
C ALA A 61 -7.38 -37.21 -37.79
N PRO A 62 -6.44 -36.77 -38.64
CA PRO A 62 -5.97 -35.39 -38.64
C PRO A 62 -7.04 -34.45 -39.19
N VAL A 63 -7.36 -33.39 -38.43
CA VAL A 63 -8.21 -32.28 -38.86
C VAL A 63 -7.32 -31.27 -39.58
N GLU A 64 -7.69 -30.92 -40.81
CA GLU A 64 -7.02 -29.89 -41.61
C GLU A 64 -7.21 -28.49 -41.00
N THR A 65 -6.09 -27.77 -40.87
CA THR A 65 -6.00 -26.39 -40.42
C THR A 65 -6.46 -25.43 -41.53
N PRO A 66 -7.49 -24.59 -41.33
CA PRO A 66 -7.74 -23.47 -42.24
C PRO A 66 -6.72 -22.35 -42.02
N SER A 67 -6.13 -21.90 -43.12
CA SER A 67 -5.23 -20.75 -43.21
C SER A 67 -5.99 -19.44 -42.91
N PRO A 68 -5.48 -18.52 -42.09
CA PRO A 68 -6.10 -17.21 -41.95
C PRO A 68 -5.80 -16.31 -43.15
N ASP A 69 -6.88 -15.76 -43.72
CA ASP A 69 -6.89 -14.71 -44.73
C ASP A 69 -6.21 -13.43 -44.19
N VAL A 70 -5.37 -12.84 -45.05
CA VAL A 70 -4.69 -11.57 -44.82
C VAL A 70 -5.72 -10.44 -44.96
N ALA A 71 -6.18 -9.91 -43.83
CA ALA A 71 -6.97 -8.68 -43.80
C ALA A 71 -6.04 -7.46 -43.84
N THR A 72 -6.08 -6.76 -44.97
CA THR A 72 -5.46 -5.46 -45.22
C THR A 72 -5.96 -4.40 -44.23
N MET A 73 -5.05 -3.83 -43.44
CA MET A 73 -5.30 -2.67 -42.58
C MET A 73 -5.47 -1.40 -43.43
N PRO A 74 -6.49 -0.56 -43.21
CA PRO A 74 -6.54 0.78 -43.77
C PRO A 74 -5.60 1.72 -42.99
N ALA A 75 -4.97 2.63 -43.73
CA ALA A 75 -4.04 3.63 -43.23
C ALA A 75 -4.70 4.58 -42.21
N ALA A 76 -3.99 4.84 -41.11
CA ALA A 76 -4.38 5.81 -40.10
C ALA A 76 -4.25 7.24 -40.66
N THR A 77 -5.36 7.97 -40.67
CA THR A 77 -5.40 9.40 -40.97
C THR A 77 -4.92 10.18 -39.74
N SER A 78 -3.74 10.79 -39.86
CA SER A 78 -3.20 11.78 -38.94
C SER A 78 -4.06 13.05 -38.99
N VAL A 79 -4.65 13.44 -37.86
CA VAL A 79 -5.26 14.76 -37.66
C VAL A 79 -4.29 15.56 -36.80
N ALA A 80 -3.65 16.56 -37.41
CA ALA A 80 -2.78 17.51 -36.74
C ALA A 80 -3.62 18.56 -35.97
N GLU A 81 -3.26 18.75 -34.71
CA GLU A 81 -3.74 19.78 -33.79
C GLU A 81 -3.47 21.19 -34.34
N SER A 82 -4.47 22.08 -34.19
CA SER A 82 -4.32 23.52 -34.39
C SER A 82 -4.64 24.21 -33.07
N LEU A 83 -3.59 24.56 -32.32
CA LEU A 83 -3.69 25.34 -31.09
C LEU A 83 -3.45 26.82 -31.43
N THR A 84 -4.50 27.62 -31.35
CA THR A 84 -4.42 29.08 -31.40
C THR A 84 -3.96 29.62 -30.04
N PRO A 85 -2.91 30.48 -29.97
CA PRO A 85 -2.51 31.10 -28.72
C PRO A 85 -3.48 32.22 -28.32
N ILE A 86 -4.07 32.10 -27.12
CA ILE A 86 -4.80 33.18 -26.45
C ILE A 86 -3.77 34.10 -25.81
N GLN A 87 -3.73 35.36 -26.23
CA GLN A 87 -2.89 36.40 -25.63
C GLN A 87 -3.64 36.99 -24.43
N VAL A 88 -3.07 36.83 -23.22
CA VAL A 88 -3.57 37.46 -22.00
C VAL A 88 -2.95 38.84 -21.87
N THR A 89 -3.76 39.88 -22.03
CA THR A 89 -3.36 41.27 -21.80
C THR A 89 -3.43 41.57 -20.30
N VAL A 90 -2.28 41.77 -19.66
CA VAL A 90 -2.20 42.28 -18.28
C VAL A 90 -2.26 43.80 -18.32
N VAL A 91 -3.28 44.38 -17.70
CA VAL A 91 -3.41 45.84 -17.51
C VAL A 91 -2.74 46.21 -16.19
N LEU A 92 -1.58 46.88 -16.26
CA LEU A 92 -1.00 47.57 -15.10
C LEU A 92 -1.72 48.91 -14.92
N THR A 93 -2.45 49.07 -13.81
CA THR A 93 -2.86 50.38 -13.31
C THR A 93 -1.85 50.86 -12.28
N ASP A 94 -1.00 51.78 -12.74
CA ASP A 94 -0.15 52.64 -11.92
C ASP A 94 -1.01 53.74 -11.30
N ALA A 95 -0.97 53.89 -9.97
CA ALA A 95 -1.63 54.96 -9.25
C ALA A 95 -0.64 55.57 -8.26
N LEU A 96 0.06 56.60 -8.74
CA LEU A 96 0.87 57.52 -7.96
C LEU A 96 -0.01 58.52 -7.21
N GLY A 97 0.29 58.72 -5.92
CA GLY A 97 -0.03 59.94 -5.18
C GLY A 97 -0.21 59.74 -3.67
N PRO A 98 -0.04 60.79 -2.86
CA PRO A 98 1.20 61.56 -2.71
C PRO A 98 1.75 61.49 -1.26
N SER A 99 3.01 61.90 -1.12
CA SER A 99 3.67 62.16 0.16
C SER A 99 2.92 63.20 0.98
N ASP A 100 2.74 62.91 2.28
CA ASP A 100 2.59 63.91 3.32
C ASP A 100 3.43 63.55 4.55
N VAL A 101 3.83 64.60 5.26
CA VAL A 101 5.06 64.73 6.00
C VAL A 101 4.76 64.79 7.52
N VAL A 102 5.80 64.48 8.32
CA VAL A 102 6.02 64.86 9.74
C VAL A 102 5.36 63.99 10.82
N ALA A 103 6.19 63.29 11.60
CA ALA A 103 6.45 63.63 13.02
C ALA A 103 7.36 62.59 13.68
N SER A 104 8.57 63.03 14.03
CA SER A 104 9.50 62.36 14.92
C SER A 104 8.99 62.49 16.37
N ALA A 105 8.70 61.36 17.01
CA ALA A 105 8.63 61.26 18.46
C ALA A 105 9.49 60.07 18.89
N ALA A 106 10.64 60.36 19.50
CA ALA A 106 11.43 59.39 20.22
C ALA A 106 10.66 59.01 21.49
N VAL A 107 10.36 57.73 21.67
CA VAL A 107 10.00 57.15 22.96
C VAL A 107 10.95 55.99 23.20
N ASP A 108 11.83 56.21 24.16
CA ASP A 108 12.69 55.22 24.78
C ASP A 108 11.88 54.45 25.82
N VAL A 109 11.62 53.16 25.57
CA VAL A 109 11.40 52.17 26.63
C VAL A 109 11.99 50.84 26.16
N SER A 110 13.25 50.62 26.53
CA SER A 110 13.86 49.31 26.59
C SER A 110 13.10 48.41 27.57
N ALA A 111 12.22 47.57 27.05
CA ALA A 111 11.76 46.35 27.68
C ALA A 111 11.96 45.19 26.69
N MET A 112 13.07 44.45 26.81
CA MET A 112 13.22 43.15 26.15
C MET A 112 12.24 42.18 26.79
N VAL A 113 11.00 42.17 26.30
CA VAL A 113 10.09 41.04 26.47
C VAL A 113 10.73 39.89 25.70
N THR A 114 11.25 38.90 26.43
CA THR A 114 11.63 37.63 25.84
C THR A 114 10.33 36.93 25.44
N GLN A 115 9.86 37.21 24.23
CA GLN A 115 8.78 36.47 23.61
C GLN A 115 9.35 35.09 23.28
N THR A 116 8.95 34.08 24.04
CA THR A 116 9.05 32.70 23.56
C THR A 116 8.27 32.65 22.25
N PRO A 117 8.86 32.32 21.09
CA PRO A 117 8.09 32.15 19.88
C PRO A 117 7.08 31.03 20.15
N VAL A 118 5.80 31.38 20.16
CA VAL A 118 4.74 30.40 20.07
C VAL A 118 4.88 29.81 18.68
N ALA A 119 5.30 28.55 18.60
CA ALA A 119 5.20 27.79 17.38
C ALA A 119 3.73 27.78 17.00
N VAL A 120 3.37 28.59 16.00
CA VAL A 120 2.09 28.47 15.32
C VAL A 120 2.19 27.16 14.60
N GLU A 121 1.49 26.14 15.10
CA GLU A 121 1.26 24.96 14.27
C GLU A 121 0.47 25.47 13.07
N GLU A 122 1.15 25.53 11.92
CA GLU A 122 0.50 25.86 10.66
C GLU A 122 -0.49 24.75 10.37
N THR A 123 -1.73 24.96 10.79
CA THR A 123 -2.85 24.09 10.43
C THR A 123 -3.07 24.28 8.94
N ILE A 124 -2.72 23.26 8.16
CA ILE A 124 -3.02 23.21 6.73
C ILE A 124 -4.55 23.16 6.61
N ASP A 125 -5.15 24.21 6.04
CA ASP A 125 -6.60 24.31 5.84
C ASP A 125 -6.97 23.70 4.47
N CYS A 126 -7.23 22.40 4.47
CA CYS A 126 -7.60 21.67 3.26
C CYS A 126 -9.09 21.74 2.97
N ALA A 127 -9.44 21.97 1.70
CA ALA A 127 -10.85 21.98 1.26
C ALA A 127 -11.50 20.60 1.33
N LEU A 128 -10.70 19.54 1.18
CA LEU A 128 -11.10 18.14 1.33
C LEU A 128 -10.26 17.50 2.43
N GLU A 129 -10.94 16.79 3.32
CA GLU A 129 -10.29 16.01 4.36
C GLU A 129 -9.77 14.68 3.79
N SER A 130 -8.67 14.20 4.37
CA SER A 130 -8.18 12.84 4.18
C SER A 130 -9.21 11.82 4.67
N ASP A 131 -9.23 10.64 4.06
CA ASP A 131 -10.11 9.56 4.50
C ASP A 131 -9.79 9.13 5.94
N LEU A 132 -10.82 8.80 6.72
CA LEU A 132 -10.68 8.42 8.14
C LEU A 132 -9.78 7.19 8.33
N ASP A 133 -9.73 6.28 7.37
CA ASP A 133 -8.86 5.12 7.42
C ASP A 133 -7.36 5.51 7.28
N LEU A 134 -7.07 6.67 6.69
CA LEU A 134 -5.71 7.22 6.62
C LEU A 134 -5.30 8.01 7.87
N ALA A 135 -6.22 8.24 8.82
CA ALA A 135 -5.94 9.04 10.03
C ALA A 135 -4.86 8.43 10.95
N GLY A 136 -4.54 7.13 10.78
CA GLY A 136 -3.42 6.49 11.48
C GLY A 136 -2.05 7.00 11.01
N TYR A 137 -1.97 7.58 9.82
CA TYR A 137 -0.71 8.06 9.25
C TYR A 137 -0.29 9.40 9.90
N PRO A 138 0.90 9.48 10.54
CA PRO A 138 1.34 10.70 11.19
C PRO A 138 1.72 11.77 10.16
N ASN A 139 1.26 13.01 10.38
CA ASN A 139 1.62 14.17 9.55
C ASN A 139 1.27 14.01 8.06
N LEU A 140 0.19 13.29 7.73
CA LEU A 140 -0.20 12.98 6.36
C LEU A 140 -0.27 14.23 5.47
N GLU A 141 -0.97 15.26 5.91
CA GLU A 141 -1.18 16.49 5.14
C GLU A 141 0.12 17.30 5.01
N ALA A 142 1.02 17.22 5.99
CA ALA A 142 2.30 17.91 5.94
C ALA A 142 3.28 17.25 4.94
N GLU A 143 3.18 15.93 4.75
CA GLU A 143 4.01 15.18 3.81
C GLU A 143 3.39 15.11 2.40
N MET A 144 2.08 14.88 2.32
CA MET A 144 1.38 14.61 1.07
C MET A 144 0.66 15.85 0.50
N GLY A 145 0.47 16.89 1.29
CA GLY A 145 -0.38 18.03 0.97
C GLY A 145 -1.86 17.73 1.16
N CYS A 146 -2.72 18.56 0.58
CA CYS A 146 -4.17 18.37 0.68
C CYS A 146 -4.69 17.23 -0.21
N ALA A 147 -5.75 16.56 0.23
CA ALA A 147 -6.44 15.56 -0.58
C ALA A 147 -7.07 16.23 -1.82
N LEU A 148 -6.96 15.58 -2.97
CA LEU A 148 -7.47 16.08 -4.25
C LEU A 148 -8.84 15.49 -4.63
N GLY A 149 -9.28 14.46 -3.91
CA GLY A 149 -10.55 13.78 -4.17
C GLY A 149 -10.90 12.79 -3.06
N SER A 150 -12.08 12.18 -3.19
CA SER A 150 -12.50 11.09 -2.31
C SER A 150 -11.59 9.87 -2.48
N ALA A 151 -11.41 9.12 -1.39
CA ALA A 151 -10.68 7.86 -1.46
C ALA A 151 -11.46 6.79 -2.23
N LEU A 152 -10.71 5.84 -2.79
CA LEU A 152 -11.18 4.68 -3.52
C LEU A 152 -10.88 3.42 -2.71
N THR A 153 -11.87 2.52 -2.62
CA THR A 153 -11.80 1.27 -1.84
C THR A 153 -11.91 0.02 -2.72
N GLY A 154 -11.42 0.12 -3.96
CA GLY A 154 -11.40 -1.01 -4.88
C GLY A 154 -10.39 -2.09 -4.48
N ALA A 155 -10.38 -3.21 -5.21
CA ALA A 155 -9.44 -4.27 -4.94
C ALA A 155 -8.00 -3.82 -5.27
N VAL A 156 -7.09 -4.08 -4.35
CA VAL A 156 -5.65 -3.86 -4.54
C VAL A 156 -4.91 -5.19 -4.38
N GLY A 157 -4.16 -5.57 -5.41
CA GLY A 157 -3.31 -6.75 -5.40
C GLY A 157 -1.86 -6.38 -5.07
N PHE A 158 -1.17 -7.25 -4.34
CA PHE A 158 0.24 -7.10 -4.00
C PHE A 158 0.99 -8.39 -4.31
N ASN A 159 2.23 -8.24 -4.78
CA ASN A 159 3.22 -9.28 -4.71
C ASN A 159 4.56 -8.71 -4.25
N GLU A 160 5.12 -9.28 -3.20
CA GLU A 160 6.39 -8.91 -2.60
C GLU A 160 7.55 -9.69 -3.23
N PHE A 161 8.66 -8.99 -3.51
CA PHE A 161 9.84 -9.58 -4.12
C PHE A 161 11.07 -9.46 -3.23
N GLY A 162 11.96 -10.45 -3.34
CA GLY A 162 13.17 -10.57 -2.55
C GLY A 162 12.95 -11.26 -1.20
N PRO A 163 13.99 -11.28 -0.35
CA PRO A 163 13.92 -11.90 0.96
C PRO A 163 13.07 -11.09 1.94
N GLY A 164 12.17 -11.76 2.65
CA GLY A 164 11.37 -11.15 3.71
C GLY A 164 12.12 -10.99 5.05
N PRO A 165 11.51 -10.32 6.05
CA PRO A 165 10.18 -9.71 6.03
C PRO A 165 10.17 -8.24 5.56
N ASP A 166 11.36 -7.62 5.43
CA ASP A 166 11.53 -6.20 5.11
C ASP A 166 11.58 -5.97 3.59
N TYR A 167 10.48 -6.31 2.92
CA TYR A 167 10.39 -6.17 1.47
C TYR A 167 10.56 -4.71 1.02
N THR A 168 11.37 -4.53 -0.02
CA THR A 168 11.70 -3.22 -0.63
C THR A 168 11.30 -3.18 -2.11
N LYS A 169 10.55 -4.18 -2.57
CA LYS A 169 10.20 -4.37 -3.97
C LYS A 169 8.80 -4.95 -4.05
N PHE A 170 7.92 -4.25 -4.75
CA PHE A 170 6.52 -4.63 -4.84
C PHE A 170 6.00 -4.47 -6.26
N MET A 171 5.12 -5.37 -6.68
CA MET A 171 4.14 -5.05 -7.71
C MET A 171 2.80 -4.82 -7.04
N VAL A 172 2.13 -3.74 -7.42
CA VAL A 172 0.84 -3.31 -6.86
C VAL A 172 -0.15 -3.13 -7.98
N TRP A 173 -1.28 -3.83 -7.94
CA TRP A 173 -2.33 -3.73 -8.96
C TRP A 173 -3.52 -2.97 -8.40
N LEU A 174 -3.99 -1.94 -9.11
CA LEU A 174 -5.18 -1.17 -8.74
C LEU A 174 -6.33 -1.51 -9.69
N SER A 175 -7.39 -2.14 -9.17
CA SER A 175 -8.44 -2.73 -10.01
C SER A 175 -9.20 -1.72 -10.87
N TRP A 176 -9.36 -0.48 -10.39
CA TRP A 176 -10.15 0.56 -11.06
C TRP A 176 -9.37 1.31 -12.14
N GLU A 177 -8.05 1.29 -12.09
CA GLU A 177 -7.18 1.87 -13.11
C GLU A 177 -6.73 0.84 -14.15
N GLY A 178 -6.74 -0.44 -13.79
CA GLY A 178 -6.18 -1.49 -14.63
C GLY A 178 -4.67 -1.31 -14.83
N ASN A 179 -3.98 -0.81 -13.81
CA ASN A 179 -2.53 -0.58 -13.83
C ASN A 179 -1.82 -1.42 -12.77
N ILE A 180 -0.60 -1.82 -13.09
CA ILE A 180 0.39 -2.41 -12.21
C ILE A 180 1.48 -1.37 -11.96
N TYR A 181 1.65 -0.99 -10.70
CA TYR A 181 2.72 -0.15 -10.21
C TYR A 181 3.87 -1.04 -9.73
N VAL A 182 5.07 -0.81 -10.27
CA VAL A 182 6.31 -1.49 -9.90
C VAL A 182 7.08 -0.57 -9.00
N LEU A 183 7.17 -0.93 -7.71
CA LEU A 183 7.93 -0.19 -6.69
C LEU A 183 9.32 -0.80 -6.64
N LEU A 184 10.31 -0.06 -7.15
CA LEU A 184 11.69 -0.52 -7.35
C LEU A 184 12.54 -0.32 -6.08
N PRO A 185 13.60 -1.14 -5.90
CA PRO A 185 14.44 -1.08 -4.70
C PRO A 185 15.27 0.21 -4.57
N ASP A 186 15.38 1.01 -5.62
CA ASP A 186 16.06 2.30 -5.61
C ASP A 186 15.17 3.45 -5.12
N GLY A 187 13.93 3.13 -4.69
CA GLY A 187 12.97 4.11 -4.22
C GLY A 187 12.19 4.79 -5.34
N THR A 188 12.32 4.34 -6.59
CA THR A 188 11.53 4.84 -7.72
C THR A 188 10.35 3.94 -8.05
N TRP A 189 9.32 4.46 -8.71
CA TRP A 189 8.20 3.65 -9.18
C TRP A 189 7.87 3.91 -10.64
N GLU A 190 7.37 2.87 -11.30
CA GLU A 190 6.88 2.89 -12.68
C GLU A 190 5.47 2.28 -12.75
N ALA A 191 4.64 2.75 -13.69
CA ALA A 191 3.29 2.22 -13.89
C ALA A 191 3.17 1.57 -15.28
N PHE A 192 2.50 0.42 -15.32
CA PHE A 192 2.27 -0.36 -16.52
C PHE A 192 0.79 -0.72 -16.63
N PRO A 193 0.18 -0.68 -17.82
CA PRO A 193 -1.17 -1.20 -17.99
C PRO A 193 -1.19 -2.73 -17.76
N ASP A 194 -2.18 -3.20 -17.01
CA ASP A 194 -2.49 -4.62 -16.90
C ASP A 194 -3.16 -5.09 -18.19
N THR A 195 -2.41 -5.85 -18.98
CA THR A 195 -2.83 -6.36 -20.28
C THR A 195 -3.06 -7.87 -20.26
N TRP A 196 -3.18 -8.46 -19.07
CA TRP A 196 -3.54 -9.87 -18.91
C TRP A 196 -5.05 -10.05 -19.11
N THR A 197 -5.45 -11.18 -19.70
CA THR A 197 -6.86 -11.57 -19.86
C THR A 197 -7.08 -13.01 -19.42
N GLU A 198 -8.33 -13.39 -19.18
CA GLU A 198 -8.71 -14.72 -18.66
C GLU A 198 -8.32 -15.89 -19.59
N GLU A 199 -8.06 -15.60 -20.87
CA GLU A 199 -7.59 -16.58 -21.85
C GLU A 199 -6.08 -16.83 -21.77
N MET A 200 -5.34 -15.99 -21.04
CA MET A 200 -3.89 -16.12 -20.86
C MET A 200 -3.56 -17.05 -19.68
N PRO A 201 -2.38 -17.70 -19.68
CA PRO A 201 -1.96 -18.54 -18.56
C PRO A 201 -1.93 -17.77 -17.23
N THR A 202 -2.28 -18.45 -16.14
CA THR A 202 -2.12 -17.89 -14.78
C THR A 202 -0.64 -17.64 -14.44
N PHE A 203 0.26 -18.50 -14.91
CA PHE A 203 1.71 -18.34 -14.77
C PHE A 203 2.33 -18.24 -16.16
N ALA A 204 2.85 -17.07 -16.52
CA ALA A 204 3.34 -16.79 -17.87
C ALA A 204 4.67 -17.50 -18.18
N CYS A 205 5.54 -17.67 -17.19
CA CYS A 205 6.83 -18.35 -17.32
C CYS A 205 7.34 -18.83 -15.95
N ASN A 206 8.27 -19.79 -15.96
CA ASN A 206 9.12 -20.12 -14.81
C ASN A 206 10.60 -20.15 -15.24
N PRO A 207 11.33 -19.02 -15.12
CA PRO A 207 12.73 -18.94 -15.54
C PRO A 207 13.69 -19.56 -14.50
N LEU A 208 13.20 -19.92 -13.31
CA LEU A 208 13.99 -20.52 -12.24
C LEU A 208 14.16 -22.04 -12.42
N GLY A 209 13.37 -22.63 -13.33
CA GLY A 209 13.31 -24.07 -13.54
C GLY A 209 12.52 -24.79 -12.44
N GLY A 210 12.36 -26.10 -12.58
CA GLY A 210 11.59 -26.92 -11.65
C GLY A 210 10.12 -27.07 -12.05
N GLU A 211 9.25 -27.23 -11.05
CA GLU A 211 7.81 -27.39 -11.28
C GLU A 211 7.20 -26.10 -11.84
N PRO A 212 6.17 -26.16 -12.71
CA PRO A 212 5.64 -24.97 -13.40
C PRO A 212 5.17 -23.83 -12.48
N THR A 213 4.90 -24.12 -11.21
CA THR A 213 4.38 -23.18 -10.20
C THR A 213 5.24 -23.11 -8.94
N SER A 214 6.49 -23.61 -9.00
CA SER A 214 7.42 -23.62 -7.86
C SER A 214 8.82 -23.18 -8.26
N PRO A 215 9.51 -22.32 -7.49
CA PRO A 215 9.04 -21.62 -6.26
C PRO A 215 7.85 -20.68 -6.56
N PRO A 216 7.26 -19.98 -5.56
CA PRO A 216 6.18 -19.02 -5.85
C PRO A 216 6.54 -18.09 -7.01
N LEU A 217 5.59 -17.91 -7.93
CA LEU A 217 5.71 -17.08 -9.12
C LEU A 217 4.62 -16.01 -9.10
N PRO A 218 4.86 -14.82 -9.70
CA PRO A 218 3.81 -13.84 -9.82
C PRO A 218 2.74 -14.38 -10.78
N ARG A 219 1.47 -14.09 -10.50
CA ARG A 219 0.35 -14.64 -11.26
C ARG A 219 -0.24 -13.55 -12.16
N ARG A 220 -0.97 -13.97 -13.19
CA ARG A 220 -1.80 -13.12 -14.05
C ARG A 220 -1.04 -11.88 -14.57
N GLY A 221 -1.57 -10.68 -14.35
CA GLY A 221 -0.96 -9.41 -14.76
C GLY A 221 0.47 -9.23 -14.28
N PHE A 222 0.74 -9.49 -12.99
CA PHE A 222 2.10 -9.45 -12.44
C PHE A 222 3.02 -10.44 -13.13
N GLY A 223 2.54 -11.69 -13.29
CA GLY A 223 3.30 -12.76 -13.93
C GLY A 223 3.65 -12.43 -15.38
N LYS A 224 2.70 -11.88 -16.14
CA LYS A 224 2.91 -11.44 -17.52
C LYS A 224 3.96 -10.34 -17.60
N LEU A 225 3.79 -9.25 -16.83
CA LEU A 225 4.72 -8.12 -16.83
C LEU A 225 6.15 -8.57 -16.46
N TRP A 226 6.28 -9.35 -15.40
CA TRP A 226 7.56 -9.87 -14.93
C TRP A 226 8.21 -10.82 -15.95
N CYS A 227 7.43 -11.65 -16.65
CA CYS A 227 7.98 -12.58 -17.63
C CYS A 227 8.43 -11.90 -18.94
N GLU A 228 7.66 -10.92 -19.42
CA GLU A 228 7.91 -10.25 -20.71
C GLU A 228 8.96 -9.13 -20.62
N ASN A 229 9.19 -8.58 -19.42
CA ASN A 229 10.17 -7.52 -19.21
C ASN A 229 11.37 -8.00 -18.38
N ALA A 230 12.47 -8.31 -19.06
CA ALA A 230 13.71 -8.79 -18.41
C ALA A 230 14.29 -7.76 -17.43
N THR A 231 14.22 -6.47 -17.74
CA THR A 231 14.72 -5.40 -16.84
C THR A 231 13.95 -5.39 -15.52
N ILE A 232 12.61 -5.46 -15.59
CA ILE A 232 11.76 -5.57 -14.39
C ILE A 232 12.06 -6.86 -13.65
N ARG A 233 12.15 -8.00 -14.36
CA ARG A 233 12.48 -9.28 -13.72
C ARG A 233 13.78 -9.23 -12.94
N ASP A 234 14.82 -8.67 -13.54
CA ASP A 234 16.15 -8.60 -12.93
C ASP A 234 16.16 -7.62 -11.73
N ALA A 235 15.44 -6.50 -11.84
CA ALA A 235 15.30 -5.53 -10.75
C ALA A 235 14.51 -6.11 -9.56
N MET A 236 13.41 -6.80 -9.83
CA MET A 236 12.52 -7.36 -8.80
C MET A 236 13.12 -8.62 -8.17
N GLY A 237 13.63 -9.54 -8.98
CA GLY A 237 14.19 -10.82 -8.53
C GLY A 237 13.14 -11.89 -8.27
N THR A 238 13.40 -12.75 -7.29
CA THR A 238 12.54 -13.89 -6.92
C THR A 238 11.48 -13.50 -5.90
N ILE A 239 10.51 -14.39 -5.68
CA ILE A 239 9.42 -14.23 -4.73
C ILE A 239 9.51 -15.36 -3.68
N GLU A 240 9.26 -15.02 -2.43
CA GLU A 240 9.17 -15.99 -1.32
C GLU A 240 7.72 -16.22 -0.85
N VAL A 241 6.81 -15.29 -1.15
CA VAL A 241 5.41 -15.30 -0.70
C VAL A 241 4.48 -15.12 -1.90
N GLU A 242 3.41 -15.92 -1.96
CA GLU A 242 2.43 -15.82 -3.05
C GLU A 242 1.76 -14.44 -3.11
N GLU A 243 1.41 -14.03 -4.32
CA GLU A 243 0.54 -12.89 -4.58
C GLU A 243 -0.75 -12.96 -3.74
N ARG A 244 -1.19 -11.80 -3.27
CA ARG A 244 -2.37 -11.66 -2.42
C ARG A 244 -3.13 -10.37 -2.71
N LEU A 245 -4.41 -10.37 -2.35
CA LEU A 245 -5.18 -9.15 -2.25
C LEU A 245 -5.00 -8.53 -0.87
N CYS A 246 -5.02 -7.20 -0.83
CA CYS A 246 -5.19 -6.49 0.41
C CYS A 246 -6.58 -6.80 1.01
N GLN A 247 -6.67 -7.06 2.32
CA GLN A 247 -7.96 -7.42 2.95
C GLN A 247 -8.94 -6.24 2.94
N HIS A 248 -8.42 -5.05 3.21
CA HIS A 248 -9.10 -3.76 3.05
C HIS A 248 -8.10 -2.75 2.54
N ALA A 249 -8.44 -2.01 1.49
CA ALA A 249 -7.55 -1.03 0.87
C ALA A 249 -8.25 0.31 0.72
N VAL A 250 -7.50 1.38 0.93
CA VAL A 250 -7.92 2.76 0.72
C VAL A 250 -6.84 3.45 -0.09
N THR A 251 -7.21 4.03 -1.23
CA THR A 251 -6.30 4.83 -2.05
C THR A 251 -6.84 6.23 -2.19
N GLN A 252 -6.02 7.25 -1.92
CA GLN A 252 -6.43 8.65 -2.06
C GLN A 252 -5.31 9.47 -2.71
N GLU A 253 -5.69 10.36 -3.63
CA GLU A 253 -4.79 11.31 -4.26
C GLU A 253 -4.62 12.55 -3.39
N PHE A 254 -3.39 13.07 -3.39
CA PHE A 254 -2.95 14.27 -2.68
C PHE A 254 -2.10 15.15 -3.61
N GLU A 255 -1.81 16.38 -3.20
CA GLU A 255 -1.05 17.34 -4.00
C GLU A 255 0.35 16.83 -4.43
N THR A 256 1.03 16.07 -3.58
CA THR A 256 2.38 15.56 -3.88
C THR A 256 2.43 14.11 -4.37
N GLY A 257 1.28 13.43 -4.45
CA GLY A 257 1.23 12.03 -4.88
C GLY A 257 -0.04 11.33 -4.47
N ARG A 258 0.05 10.03 -4.19
CA ARG A 258 -1.06 9.23 -3.65
C ARG A 258 -0.60 8.35 -2.50
N VAL A 259 -1.55 8.00 -1.65
CA VAL A 259 -1.34 7.03 -0.57
C VAL A 259 -2.24 5.83 -0.81
N ILE A 260 -1.67 4.64 -0.69
CA ILE A 260 -2.38 3.36 -0.65
C ILE A 260 -2.22 2.80 0.76
N GLY A 261 -3.27 2.85 1.57
CA GLY A 261 -3.34 2.15 2.85
C GLY A 261 -3.83 0.73 2.62
N CYS A 262 -3.01 -0.25 3.01
CA CYS A 262 -3.38 -1.66 3.00
C CYS A 262 -3.46 -2.21 4.44
N PHE A 263 -4.64 -2.67 4.82
CA PHE A 263 -4.96 -3.12 6.17
C PHE A 263 -4.95 -4.64 6.18
N GLU A 264 -4.09 -5.23 7.00
CA GLU A 264 -3.82 -6.67 7.05
C GLU A 264 -3.73 -7.13 8.50
N ASP A 265 -4.70 -7.95 8.90
CA ASP A 265 -4.80 -8.49 10.25
C ASP A 265 -4.76 -7.39 11.34
N ALA A 266 -3.62 -7.22 12.00
CA ALA A 266 -3.37 -6.19 13.02
C ALA A 266 -2.27 -5.20 12.58
N THR A 267 -1.99 -5.10 11.28
CA THR A 267 -0.98 -4.20 10.74
C THR A 267 -1.55 -3.39 9.59
N ILE A 268 -1.10 -2.15 9.48
CA ILE A 268 -1.43 -1.27 8.35
C ILE A 268 -0.14 -0.94 7.63
N ARG A 269 -0.11 -1.12 6.32
CA ARG A 269 1.00 -0.69 5.48
C ARG A 269 0.53 0.41 4.55
N TYR A 270 1.13 1.57 4.68
CA TYR A 270 0.91 2.70 3.79
C TYR A 270 2.01 2.73 2.73
N TYR A 271 1.63 2.82 1.46
CA TYR A 271 2.53 3.05 0.34
C TYR A 271 2.28 4.45 -0.21
N LYS A 272 3.29 5.31 -0.18
CA LYS A 272 3.26 6.67 -0.73
C LYS A 272 3.92 6.63 -2.10
N LEU A 273 3.18 6.99 -3.14
CA LEU A 273 3.70 7.11 -4.50
C LEU A 273 3.68 8.61 -4.85
N PHE A 274 4.85 9.23 -4.84
CA PHE A 274 5.01 10.66 -5.10
C PHE A 274 4.97 10.98 -6.60
N ASN A 275 4.50 12.18 -6.94
CA ASN A 275 4.42 12.69 -8.31
C ASN A 275 5.80 12.82 -9.00
N ASN A 276 6.89 12.86 -8.21
CA ASN A 276 8.27 12.87 -8.70
C ASN A 276 8.82 11.45 -8.99
N GLN A 277 7.95 10.44 -9.08
CA GLN A 277 8.30 9.03 -9.34
C GLN A 277 9.14 8.37 -8.23
N THR A 278 9.08 8.88 -7.00
CA THR A 278 9.65 8.20 -5.83
C THR A 278 8.57 7.57 -4.97
N TRP A 279 8.90 6.55 -4.18
CA TRP A 279 7.96 5.91 -3.27
C TRP A 279 8.58 5.60 -1.92
N GLU A 280 7.70 5.42 -0.92
CA GLU A 280 8.05 4.98 0.41
C GLU A 280 6.95 4.06 0.95
N ALA A 281 7.30 3.12 1.84
CA ALA A 281 6.32 2.38 2.62
C ALA A 281 6.55 2.55 4.13
N VAL A 282 5.44 2.68 4.87
CA VAL A 282 5.42 2.77 6.33
C VAL A 282 4.51 1.67 6.87
N VAL A 283 4.97 0.93 7.87
CA VAL A 283 4.19 -0.11 8.56
C VAL A 283 3.83 0.37 9.96
N GLN A 284 2.55 0.23 10.31
CA GLN A 284 2.03 0.49 11.65
C GLN A 284 1.44 -0.79 12.28
N PRO A 285 1.67 -1.00 13.58
CA PRO A 285 1.12 -2.12 14.34
C PRO A 285 -0.31 -1.87 14.86
#